data_AF-A0A959CPM0-F1
#
_entry.id   AF-A0A959CPM0-F1
#
_cell.length_a   1.000
_cell.length_b   1.000
_cell.length_c   1.000
_cell.angle_alpha   90.00
_cell.angle_beta   90.00
_cell.angle_gamma   90.00
#
_symmetry.space_group_name_H-M   'P 1'
#
loop_
_entity.id
_entity.type
_entity.pdbx_description
1 polymer ?
#
loop_
_entity_poly.entity_id
_entity_poly.type
_entity_poly.pdbx_seq_one_letter_code
_entity_poly.pdbx_strand_id
1 'polypeptide(L)'
;MSDKRKDNKAILSTLQKELEDILLKAADAGQELDATRRRIVDAQVRASHEMLEHIEAINLLRGEIREMLNNLEGFEPEDMEAVQYMGEQLATAPLFHPQFEELLARRANAAGNGRSFDEQLREQVIERLDEFTFFPGQKENDARKMVLSNLTQADKLARAGELPTLARLLISEQPAGHLGEEAAISLFRKLQEGLKEYLKRIQHENKSLRNSSFGRHAFSTGPDEGIEDFLSLRELLEKTREAFADSIRLKGPSPLLENLIEEFELNEEEEEDYEDELLSAFLDDMLDESEGLMFSDDFGPDFFFQDEDEEEWVEVENPRFPIGSSVRVTADEVLSESFPDINILGWEGRVEEVLTNGEIVAYAVALDSHTLEKLPRRFIKFTCEEEYGTFSRFEFEESDLETAEPRDTLEEAIVTQRQLFHRYFWGNIKEDEQAARIYEIMLRAPAEDDISNWATYFSNDVAYPFAAVVEGLVLQHIEPGTEVEVLGMEGIDEENDFGLVASIKKGRAILSYPLMELMPVNDKDSKAQPLLDYRYWADLML
;
A
#
# COMPACT_ATOMS: atom_id res chain seq x y z
N MET A 1 -10.90 51.22 -23.67
CA MET A 1 -11.68 50.44 -22.68
C MET A 1 -12.72 49.53 -23.33
N SER A 2 -13.36 49.91 -24.45
CA SER A 2 -14.34 49.06 -25.15
C SER A 2 -13.74 47.80 -25.79
N ASP A 3 -12.51 47.85 -26.34
CA ASP A 3 -11.91 46.69 -27.02
C ASP A 3 -11.39 45.61 -26.05
N LYS A 4 -10.68 45.99 -24.98
CA LYS A 4 -10.19 45.04 -23.95
C LYS A 4 -11.30 44.18 -23.32
N ARG A 5 -12.50 44.75 -23.10
CA ARG A 5 -13.65 43.99 -22.56
C ARG A 5 -14.22 42.98 -23.56
N LYS A 6 -14.19 43.31 -24.86
CA LYS A 6 -14.59 42.35 -25.90
C LYS A 6 -13.60 41.18 -25.98
N ASP A 7 -12.31 41.47 -25.87
CA ASP A 7 -11.25 40.45 -25.90
C ASP A 7 -11.33 39.51 -24.67
N ASN A 8 -11.50 40.05 -23.47
CA ASN A 8 -11.64 39.26 -22.25
C ASN A 8 -12.86 38.34 -22.26
N LYS A 9 -14.00 38.84 -22.78
CA LYS A 9 -15.22 38.03 -22.90
C LYS A 9 -15.05 36.86 -23.87
N ALA A 10 -14.32 37.06 -24.97
CA ALA A 10 -13.98 35.99 -25.90
C ALA A 10 -13.05 34.95 -25.25
N ILE A 11 -12.02 35.40 -24.52
CA ILE A 11 -11.10 34.53 -23.77
C ILE A 11 -11.84 33.67 -22.74
N LEU A 12 -12.73 34.27 -21.94
CA LEU A 12 -13.54 33.55 -20.95
C LEU A 12 -14.42 32.49 -21.59
N SER A 13 -15.05 32.81 -22.74
CA SER A 13 -15.89 31.86 -23.46
C SER A 13 -15.09 30.67 -23.99
N THR A 14 -13.86 30.90 -24.47
CA THR A 14 -12.96 29.83 -24.90
C THR A 14 -12.54 28.97 -23.72
N LEU A 15 -12.07 29.57 -22.62
CA LEU A 15 -11.64 28.86 -21.42
C LEU A 15 -12.76 28.02 -20.80
N GLN A 16 -13.99 28.55 -20.76
CA GLN A 16 -15.14 27.82 -20.27
C GLN A 16 -15.41 26.56 -21.13
N LYS A 17 -15.36 26.68 -22.45
CA LYS A 17 -15.54 25.53 -23.36
C LYS A 17 -14.43 24.48 -23.18
N GLU A 18 -13.19 24.91 -23.00
CA GLU A 18 -12.06 24.01 -22.73
C GLU A 18 -12.20 23.31 -21.38
N LEU A 19 -12.67 24.01 -20.34
CA LEU A 19 -12.95 23.42 -19.04
C LEU A 19 -14.08 22.38 -19.12
N GLU A 20 -15.16 22.67 -19.85
CA GLU A 20 -16.25 21.71 -20.08
C GLU A 20 -15.76 20.44 -20.79
N ASP A 21 -14.86 20.55 -21.77
CA ASP A 21 -14.24 19.41 -22.45
C ASP A 21 -13.36 18.57 -21.51
N ILE A 22 -12.54 19.21 -20.67
CA ILE A 22 -11.71 18.50 -19.69
C ILE A 22 -12.56 17.84 -18.61
N LEU A 23 -13.64 18.49 -18.16
CA LEU A 23 -14.57 17.93 -17.19
C LEU A 23 -15.35 16.71 -17.72
N LEU A 24 -15.61 16.69 -19.03
CA LEU A 24 -16.18 15.51 -19.68
C LEU A 24 -15.17 14.37 -19.67
N LYS A 25 -13.94 14.62 -20.12
CA LYS A 25 -12.85 13.62 -20.11
C LYS A 25 -12.52 13.09 -18.72
N ALA A 26 -12.52 13.95 -17.71
CA ALA A 26 -12.28 13.57 -16.32
C ALA A 26 -13.42 12.70 -15.77
N ALA A 27 -14.66 12.97 -16.17
CA ALA A 27 -15.79 12.13 -15.79
C ALA A 27 -15.78 10.77 -16.50
N ASP A 28 -15.43 10.74 -17.79
CA ASP A 28 -15.27 9.50 -18.55
C ASP A 28 -14.14 8.65 -17.95
N ALA A 29 -13.00 9.26 -17.62
CA ALA A 29 -11.87 8.58 -16.98
C ALA A 29 -12.21 8.06 -15.57
N GLY A 30 -12.96 8.84 -14.77
CA GLY A 30 -13.44 8.40 -13.47
C GLY A 30 -14.41 7.21 -13.58
N GLN A 31 -15.33 7.24 -14.53
CA GLN A 31 -16.21 6.10 -14.80
C GLN A 31 -15.44 4.85 -15.24
N GLU A 32 -14.38 5.02 -16.03
CA GLU A 32 -13.52 3.92 -16.46
C GLU A 32 -12.72 3.31 -15.29
N LEU A 33 -12.22 4.16 -14.39
CA LEU A 33 -11.57 3.74 -13.14
C LEU A 33 -12.55 2.97 -12.25
N ASP A 34 -13.74 3.50 -11.99
CA ASP A 34 -14.80 2.83 -11.22
C ASP A 34 -15.22 1.49 -11.83
N ALA A 35 -15.27 1.42 -13.16
CA ALA A 35 -15.58 0.18 -13.87
C ALA A 35 -14.45 -0.85 -13.73
N THR A 36 -13.19 -0.39 -13.78
CA THR A 36 -12.00 -1.23 -13.60
C THR A 36 -11.94 -1.77 -12.17
N ARG A 37 -12.07 -0.91 -11.14
CA ARG A 37 -12.14 -1.32 -9.73
C ARG A 37 -13.26 -2.34 -9.49
N ARG A 38 -14.48 -2.09 -9.98
CA ARG A 38 -15.60 -3.05 -9.86
C ARG A 38 -15.31 -4.39 -10.52
N ARG A 39 -14.70 -4.38 -11.71
CA ARG A 39 -14.36 -5.61 -12.42
C ARG A 39 -13.32 -6.43 -11.65
N ILE A 40 -12.33 -5.76 -11.06
CA ILE A 40 -11.35 -6.40 -10.17
C ILE A 40 -12.04 -7.04 -8.99
N VAL A 41 -12.86 -6.29 -8.24
CA VAL A 41 -13.60 -6.80 -7.09
C VAL A 41 -14.48 -8.00 -7.48
N ASP A 42 -15.18 -7.93 -8.61
CA ASP A 42 -16.04 -9.02 -9.08
C ASP A 42 -15.27 -10.27 -9.53
N ALA A 43 -14.08 -10.11 -10.12
CA ALA A 43 -13.22 -11.22 -10.48
C ALA A 43 -12.68 -11.90 -9.22
N GLN A 44 -12.15 -11.11 -8.30
CA GLN A 44 -11.54 -11.56 -7.06
C GLN A 44 -12.50 -12.34 -6.17
N VAL A 45 -13.71 -11.79 -5.99
CA VAL A 45 -14.77 -12.45 -5.21
C VAL A 45 -15.20 -13.77 -5.84
N ARG A 46 -15.23 -13.83 -7.18
CA ARG A 46 -15.57 -15.06 -7.90
C ARG A 46 -14.49 -16.12 -7.75
N ALA A 47 -13.22 -15.77 -7.97
CA ALA A 47 -12.09 -16.69 -7.83
C ALA A 47 -12.04 -17.27 -6.41
N SER A 48 -12.16 -16.41 -5.39
CA SER A 48 -12.24 -16.85 -3.99
C SER A 48 -13.43 -17.78 -3.72
N HIS A 49 -14.58 -17.54 -4.35
CA HIS A 49 -15.76 -18.40 -4.19
C HIS A 49 -15.55 -19.78 -4.83
N GLU A 50 -15.06 -19.80 -6.07
CA GLU A 50 -14.77 -21.03 -6.82
C GLU A 50 -13.72 -21.87 -6.07
N MET A 51 -12.64 -21.24 -5.60
CA MET A 51 -11.63 -21.88 -4.77
C MET A 51 -12.21 -22.52 -3.51
N LEU A 52 -13.03 -21.79 -2.74
CA LEU A 52 -13.66 -22.35 -1.53
C LEU A 52 -14.60 -23.52 -1.84
N GLU A 53 -15.31 -23.51 -2.97
CA GLU A 53 -16.11 -24.65 -3.41
C GLU A 53 -15.24 -25.88 -3.70
N HIS A 54 -14.07 -25.69 -4.32
CA HIS A 54 -13.12 -26.78 -4.57
C HIS A 54 -12.53 -27.33 -3.28
N ILE A 55 -12.14 -26.46 -2.34
CA ILE A 55 -11.63 -26.86 -1.02
C ILE A 55 -12.68 -27.68 -0.26
N GLU A 56 -13.94 -27.23 -0.22
CA GLU A 56 -15.03 -27.97 0.42
C GLU A 56 -15.24 -29.35 -0.24
N ALA A 57 -15.17 -29.43 -1.58
CA ALA A 57 -15.28 -30.69 -2.31
C ALA A 57 -14.10 -31.64 -2.02
N ILE A 58 -12.88 -31.11 -1.97
CA ILE A 58 -11.68 -31.85 -1.61
C ILE A 58 -11.81 -32.39 -0.18
N ASN A 59 -12.16 -31.55 0.79
CA ASN A 59 -12.35 -31.97 2.19
C ASN A 59 -13.42 -33.06 2.34
N LEU A 60 -14.50 -32.99 1.57
CA LEU A 60 -15.51 -34.05 1.53
C LEU A 60 -14.94 -35.36 0.98
N LEU A 61 -14.24 -35.33 -0.17
CA LEU A 61 -13.63 -36.51 -0.78
C LEU A 61 -12.62 -37.18 0.14
N ARG A 62 -11.83 -36.39 0.87
CA ARG A 62 -10.89 -36.90 1.88
C ARG A 62 -11.58 -37.64 3.00
N GLY A 63 -12.71 -37.10 3.50
CA GLY A 63 -13.55 -37.77 4.48
C GLY A 63 -14.07 -39.12 3.97
N GLU A 64 -14.54 -39.16 2.71
CA GLU A 64 -15.00 -40.39 2.05
C GLU A 64 -13.87 -41.43 1.91
N ILE A 65 -12.70 -41.01 1.42
CA ILE A 65 -11.50 -41.85 1.28
C ILE A 65 -11.10 -42.44 2.64
N ARG A 66 -11.08 -41.61 3.70
CA ARG A 66 -10.78 -42.05 5.06
C ARG A 66 -11.73 -43.12 5.57
N GLU A 67 -13.02 -42.97 5.31
CA GLU A 67 -14.02 -43.97 5.68
C GLU A 67 -13.82 -45.26 4.89
N MET A 68 -13.50 -45.16 3.60
CA MET A 68 -13.24 -46.31 2.73
C MET A 68 -12.01 -47.12 3.15
N LEU A 69 -10.93 -46.47 3.56
CA LEU A 69 -9.72 -47.15 4.04
C LEU A 69 -9.99 -48.12 5.19
N ASN A 70 -10.85 -47.74 6.11
CA ASN A 70 -11.26 -48.59 7.24
C ASN A 70 -12.06 -49.83 6.83
N ASN A 71 -12.55 -49.87 5.59
CA ASN A 71 -13.39 -50.93 5.04
C ASN A 71 -12.69 -51.78 3.96
N LEU A 72 -11.41 -51.52 3.66
CA LEU A 72 -10.65 -52.32 2.72
C LEU A 72 -10.35 -53.71 3.31
N GLU A 73 -10.57 -54.74 2.50
CA GLU A 73 -10.36 -56.15 2.86
C GLU A 73 -9.79 -56.92 1.66
N GLY A 74 -9.02 -57.97 1.90
CA GLY A 74 -8.61 -58.92 0.87
C GLY A 74 -7.33 -58.56 0.10
N PHE A 75 -6.55 -57.59 0.60
CA PHE A 75 -5.18 -57.33 0.17
C PHE A 75 -4.19 -58.23 0.92
N GLU A 76 -3.04 -58.51 0.32
CA GLU A 76 -1.91 -59.08 1.05
C GLU A 76 -1.40 -58.05 2.09
N PRO A 77 -0.74 -58.49 3.18
CA PRO A 77 -0.33 -57.58 4.25
C PRO A 77 0.56 -56.41 3.80
N GLU A 78 1.48 -56.66 2.87
CA GLU A 78 2.40 -55.67 2.32
C GLU A 78 1.65 -54.63 1.47
N ASP A 79 0.77 -55.07 0.57
CA ASP A 79 -0.08 -54.18 -0.24
C ASP A 79 -1.06 -53.36 0.64
N MET A 80 -1.58 -53.97 1.71
CA MET A 80 -2.49 -53.29 2.64
C MET A 80 -1.78 -52.14 3.37
N GLU A 81 -0.52 -52.32 3.75
CA GLU A 81 0.27 -51.30 4.43
C GLU A 81 0.53 -50.10 3.50
N ALA A 82 0.93 -50.35 2.25
CA ALA A 82 1.13 -49.30 1.25
C ALA A 82 -0.17 -48.52 0.93
N VAL A 83 -1.28 -49.24 0.75
CA VAL A 83 -2.60 -48.63 0.47
C VAL A 83 -3.12 -47.84 1.67
N GLN A 84 -2.92 -48.32 2.89
CA GLN A 84 -3.27 -47.59 4.10
C GLN A 84 -2.43 -46.33 4.26
N TYR A 85 -1.13 -46.42 4.02
CA TYR A 85 -0.22 -45.28 4.09
C TYR A 85 -0.61 -44.19 3.09
N MET A 86 -0.75 -44.52 1.80
CA MET A 86 -1.17 -43.57 0.76
C MET A 86 -2.53 -42.93 1.10
N GLY A 87 -3.47 -43.76 1.53
CA GLY A 87 -4.79 -43.28 1.91
C GLY A 87 -4.77 -42.37 3.14
N GLU A 88 -3.96 -42.68 4.16
CA GLU A 88 -3.83 -41.85 5.36
C GLU A 88 -3.18 -40.51 5.04
N GLN A 89 -2.17 -40.46 4.17
CA GLN A 89 -1.56 -39.21 3.71
C GLN A 89 -2.61 -38.32 3.02
N LEU A 90 -3.30 -38.85 2.01
CA LEU A 90 -4.35 -38.12 1.30
C LEU A 90 -5.50 -37.72 2.23
N ALA A 91 -5.85 -38.53 3.23
CA ALA A 91 -6.98 -38.28 4.13
C ALA A 91 -6.67 -37.37 5.34
N THR A 92 -5.41 -37.27 5.76
CA THR A 92 -5.06 -36.62 7.04
C THR A 92 -3.98 -35.54 6.98
N ALA A 93 -3.21 -35.45 5.89
CA ALA A 93 -2.24 -34.36 5.72
C ALA A 93 -2.92 -32.98 5.76
N PRO A 94 -2.33 -31.96 6.39
CA PRO A 94 -2.81 -30.60 6.24
C PRO A 94 -2.56 -30.13 4.79
N LEU A 95 -3.52 -30.37 3.90
CA LEU A 95 -3.44 -29.97 2.48
C LEU A 95 -3.66 -28.47 2.27
N PHE A 96 -4.21 -27.79 3.27
CA PHE A 96 -4.53 -26.37 3.20
C PHE A 96 -3.96 -25.64 4.40
N HIS A 97 -3.44 -24.44 4.15
CA HIS A 97 -3.00 -23.52 5.19
C HIS A 97 -4.13 -23.23 6.21
N PRO A 98 -3.84 -23.05 7.52
CA PRO A 98 -4.84 -22.76 8.55
C PRO A 98 -5.76 -21.57 8.26
N GLN A 99 -5.32 -20.60 7.46
CA GLN A 99 -6.16 -19.46 7.06
C GLN A 99 -7.30 -19.86 6.10
N PHE A 100 -7.17 -20.94 5.33
CA PHE A 100 -8.30 -21.49 4.56
C PHE A 100 -9.38 -22.05 5.46
N GLU A 101 -9.00 -22.74 6.54
CA GLU A 101 -9.93 -23.20 7.56
C GLU A 101 -10.60 -22.01 8.25
N GLU A 102 -9.87 -20.91 8.45
CA GLU A 102 -10.47 -19.66 8.94
C GLU A 102 -11.45 -19.05 7.92
N LEU A 103 -11.13 -19.04 6.63
CA LEU A 103 -12.02 -18.55 5.57
C LEU A 103 -13.29 -19.41 5.45
N LEU A 104 -13.17 -20.74 5.51
CA LEU A 104 -14.31 -21.65 5.57
C LEU A 104 -15.16 -21.40 6.83
N ALA A 105 -14.52 -21.21 7.98
CA ALA A 105 -15.21 -20.87 9.22
C ALA A 105 -15.91 -19.50 9.12
N ARG A 106 -15.28 -18.49 8.52
CA ARG A 106 -15.87 -17.18 8.25
C ARG A 106 -17.06 -17.30 7.31
N ARG A 107 -16.96 -18.08 6.22
CA ARG A 107 -18.07 -18.37 5.29
C ARG A 107 -19.24 -19.04 6.01
N ALA A 108 -18.97 -20.04 6.84
CA ALA A 108 -19.98 -20.72 7.64
C ALA A 108 -20.63 -19.78 8.68
N ASN A 109 -19.87 -18.89 9.30
CA ASN A 109 -20.33 -17.94 10.31
C ASN A 109 -21.07 -16.72 9.71
N ALA A 110 -20.76 -16.32 8.48
CA ALA A 110 -21.42 -15.23 7.78
C ALA A 110 -22.93 -15.47 7.62
N ALA A 111 -23.34 -16.74 7.48
CA ALA A 111 -24.75 -17.14 7.47
C ALA A 111 -25.51 -16.77 8.76
N GLY A 112 -24.81 -16.56 9.89
CA GLY A 112 -25.39 -16.19 11.19
C GLY A 112 -25.49 -14.69 11.47
N ASN A 113 -24.66 -13.86 10.82
CA ASN A 113 -24.47 -12.44 11.19
C ASN A 113 -25.21 -11.43 10.28
N GLY A 114 -25.97 -11.91 9.29
CA GLY A 114 -26.83 -11.06 8.45
C GLY A 114 -26.12 -10.26 7.35
N ARG A 115 -24.80 -10.45 7.17
CA ARG A 115 -24.03 -10.03 5.99
C ARG A 115 -23.56 -11.27 5.23
N SER A 116 -23.58 -11.24 3.90
CA SER A 116 -23.02 -12.36 3.12
C SER A 116 -21.50 -12.35 3.17
N PHE A 117 -20.88 -13.53 3.12
CA PHE A 117 -19.43 -13.68 3.00
C PHE A 117 -18.87 -12.83 1.85
N ASP A 118 -19.53 -12.87 0.69
CA ASP A 118 -19.19 -12.06 -0.48
C ASP A 118 -19.18 -10.54 -0.21
N GLU A 119 -20.00 -10.06 0.74
CA GLU A 119 -20.04 -8.63 1.08
C GLU A 119 -18.81 -8.23 1.89
N GLN A 120 -18.40 -9.08 2.83
CA GLN A 120 -17.19 -8.86 3.64
C GLN A 120 -15.93 -8.94 2.77
N LEU A 121 -15.88 -9.92 1.85
CA LEU A 121 -14.77 -10.04 0.92
C LEU A 121 -14.69 -8.84 -0.03
N ARG A 122 -15.84 -8.35 -0.51
CA ARG A 122 -15.90 -7.12 -1.32
C ARG A 122 -15.36 -5.91 -0.57
N GLU A 123 -15.73 -5.75 0.71
CA GLU A 123 -15.23 -4.64 1.55
C GLU A 123 -13.70 -4.68 1.67
N GLN A 124 -13.12 -5.86 1.93
CA GLN A 124 -11.66 -6.04 2.03
C GLN A 124 -10.93 -5.74 0.72
N VAL A 125 -11.45 -6.22 -0.42
CA VAL A 125 -10.84 -5.94 -1.72
C VAL A 125 -10.94 -4.44 -2.05
N ILE A 126 -12.05 -3.78 -1.70
CA ILE A 126 -12.20 -2.34 -1.89
C ILE A 126 -11.18 -1.56 -1.05
N GLU A 127 -11.02 -1.91 0.23
CA GLU A 127 -10.08 -1.27 1.15
C GLU A 127 -8.65 -1.30 0.61
N ARG A 128 -8.22 -2.42 0.01
CA ARG A 128 -6.89 -2.52 -0.58
C ARG A 128 -6.75 -1.87 -1.93
N LEU A 129 -7.83 -1.84 -2.73
CA LEU A 129 -7.83 -1.03 -3.95
C LEU A 129 -7.66 0.46 -3.66
N ASP A 130 -7.95 0.90 -2.43
CA ASP A 130 -7.70 2.28 -2.02
C ASP A 130 -6.19 2.57 -1.82
N GLU A 131 -5.32 1.56 -1.63
CA GLU A 131 -3.86 1.73 -1.60
C GLU A 131 -3.28 2.17 -2.96
N PHE A 132 -3.96 1.81 -4.05
CA PHE A 132 -3.60 2.25 -5.40
C PHE A 132 -4.07 3.68 -5.71
N THR A 133 -4.74 4.35 -4.76
CA THR A 133 -5.24 5.71 -4.95
C THR A 133 -4.10 6.71 -4.80
N PHE A 134 -3.75 7.38 -5.90
CA PHE A 134 -2.70 8.40 -5.87
C PHE A 134 -3.20 9.69 -5.22
N PHE A 135 -2.37 10.35 -4.41
CA PHE A 135 -2.73 11.64 -3.82
C PHE A 135 -2.83 12.76 -4.87
N PRO A 136 -3.70 13.77 -4.66
CA PRO A 136 -3.76 14.96 -5.51
C PRO A 136 -2.43 15.71 -5.53
N GLY A 137 -1.87 15.97 -6.72
CA GLY A 137 -0.67 16.80 -6.86
C GLY A 137 -0.90 18.29 -6.53
N GLN A 138 0.19 19.06 -6.38
CA GLN A 138 0.14 20.46 -5.93
C GLN A 138 -0.80 21.35 -6.76
N LYS A 139 -0.80 21.20 -8.10
CA LYS A 139 -1.69 21.97 -8.99
C LYS A 139 -3.16 21.64 -8.80
N GLU A 140 -3.47 20.37 -8.48
CA GLU A 140 -4.82 19.94 -8.17
C GLU A 140 -5.28 20.56 -6.86
N ASN A 141 -4.43 20.51 -5.82
CA ASN A 141 -4.70 21.11 -4.52
C ASN A 141 -4.84 22.64 -4.59
N ASP A 142 -3.99 23.32 -5.35
CA ASP A 142 -4.08 24.75 -5.60
C ASP A 142 -5.39 25.12 -6.29
N ALA A 143 -5.80 24.34 -7.29
CA ALA A 143 -7.09 24.52 -7.94
C ALA A 143 -8.24 24.30 -6.96
N ARG A 144 -8.22 23.22 -6.16
CA ARG A 144 -9.23 22.93 -5.12
C ARG A 144 -9.35 24.08 -4.12
N LYS A 145 -8.23 24.52 -3.52
CA LYS A 145 -8.17 25.65 -2.59
C LYS A 145 -8.73 26.92 -3.22
N MET A 146 -8.37 27.20 -4.48
CA MET A 146 -8.86 28.38 -5.17
C MET A 146 -10.37 28.31 -5.44
N VAL A 147 -10.92 27.16 -5.84
CA VAL A 147 -12.37 26.99 -6.01
C VAL A 147 -13.10 27.15 -4.69
N LEU A 148 -12.64 26.46 -3.65
CA LEU A 148 -13.21 26.54 -2.32
C LEU A 148 -13.16 27.96 -1.77
N SER A 149 -12.11 28.74 -2.05
CA SER A 149 -12.05 30.14 -1.63
C SER A 149 -13.15 31.02 -2.24
N ASN A 150 -13.67 30.65 -3.42
CA ASN A 150 -14.67 31.41 -4.19
C ASN A 150 -16.11 30.91 -4.02
N LEU A 151 -16.32 29.74 -3.42
CA LEU A 151 -17.66 29.23 -3.06
C LEU A 151 -18.17 29.86 -1.76
N THR A 152 -19.49 29.84 -1.54
CA THR A 152 -20.06 30.29 -0.27
C THR A 152 -19.72 29.33 0.87
N GLN A 153 -19.72 29.80 2.12
CA GLN A 153 -19.43 28.98 3.31
C GLN A 153 -20.34 27.74 3.42
N ALA A 154 -21.63 27.89 3.05
CA ALA A 154 -22.59 26.79 3.08
C ALA A 154 -22.28 25.74 2.00
N ASP A 155 -21.78 26.15 0.84
CA ASP A 155 -21.39 25.25 -0.24
C ASP A 155 -20.06 24.55 0.05
N LYS A 156 -19.12 25.21 0.74
CA LYS A 156 -17.86 24.59 1.22
C LYS A 156 -18.14 23.44 2.17
N LEU A 157 -18.96 23.68 3.19
CA LEU A 157 -19.29 22.70 4.24
C LEU A 157 -20.11 21.53 3.70
N ALA A 158 -20.96 21.76 2.70
CA ALA A 158 -21.77 20.71 2.11
C ALA A 158 -20.99 19.84 1.11
N ARG A 159 -19.81 20.27 0.64
CA ARG A 159 -19.14 19.66 -0.54
C ARG A 159 -17.62 19.67 -0.43
N ALA A 160 -17.09 18.78 0.40
CA ALA A 160 -15.70 18.34 0.38
C ALA A 160 -15.46 17.28 -0.72
N GLY A 161 -15.99 17.51 -1.92
CA GLY A 161 -15.91 16.55 -3.04
C GLY A 161 -14.70 16.77 -3.95
N GLU A 162 -14.55 15.89 -4.93
CA GLU A 162 -13.44 15.94 -5.90
C GLU A 162 -13.43 17.22 -6.77
N LEU A 163 -12.25 17.57 -7.29
CA LEU A 163 -12.03 18.76 -8.11
C LEU A 163 -13.01 18.91 -9.29
N PRO A 164 -13.41 17.86 -10.04
CA PRO A 164 -14.40 17.99 -11.11
C PRO A 164 -15.78 18.46 -10.62
N THR A 165 -16.20 18.00 -9.44
CA THR A 165 -17.48 18.39 -8.83
C THR A 165 -17.45 19.86 -8.42
N LEU A 166 -16.34 20.30 -7.82
CA LEU A 166 -16.12 21.69 -7.46
C LEU A 166 -16.07 22.62 -8.69
N ALA A 167 -15.37 22.20 -9.75
CA ALA A 167 -15.25 22.96 -10.98
C ALA A 167 -16.59 23.11 -11.73
N ARG A 168 -17.42 22.05 -11.80
CA ARG A 168 -18.77 22.12 -12.38
C ARG A 168 -19.66 23.13 -11.66
N LEU A 169 -19.61 23.14 -10.34
CA LEU A 169 -20.38 24.06 -9.52
C LEU A 169 -19.97 25.51 -9.80
N LEU A 170 -18.67 25.79 -9.75
CA LEU A 170 -18.15 27.13 -9.97
C LEU A 170 -18.45 27.66 -11.39
N ILE A 171 -18.40 26.82 -12.42
CA ILE A 171 -18.78 27.20 -13.78
C ILE A 171 -20.27 27.59 -13.86
N SER A 172 -21.13 26.90 -13.11
CA SER A 172 -22.58 27.18 -13.09
C SER A 172 -22.93 28.54 -12.45
N GLU A 173 -22.08 29.07 -11.57
CA GLU A 173 -22.31 30.33 -10.84
C GLU A 173 -21.90 31.60 -11.60
N GLN A 174 -21.40 31.50 -12.84
CA GLN A 174 -20.96 32.63 -13.66
C GLN A 174 -19.95 33.58 -12.94
N PRO A 175 -18.75 33.09 -12.61
CA PRO A 175 -17.79 33.79 -11.73
C PRO A 175 -17.33 35.15 -12.27
N ALA A 176 -17.42 35.38 -13.59
CA ALA A 176 -17.12 36.67 -14.21
C ALA A 176 -18.01 37.82 -13.70
N GLY A 177 -19.24 37.53 -13.24
CA GLY A 177 -20.14 38.52 -12.66
C GLY A 177 -19.74 38.97 -11.25
N HIS A 178 -19.01 38.13 -10.51
CA HIS A 178 -18.68 38.35 -9.10
C HIS A 178 -17.21 38.75 -8.87
N LEU A 179 -16.27 38.18 -9.63
CA LEU A 179 -14.82 38.37 -9.44
C LEU A 179 -14.22 39.42 -10.38
N GLY A 180 -14.95 39.81 -11.43
CA GLY A 180 -14.41 40.59 -12.54
C GLY A 180 -13.69 39.71 -13.56
N GLU A 181 -13.59 40.20 -14.80
CA GLU A 181 -13.14 39.40 -15.96
C GLU A 181 -11.72 38.86 -15.82
N GLU A 182 -10.75 39.65 -15.32
CA GLU A 182 -9.34 39.21 -15.20
C GLU A 182 -9.16 38.14 -14.12
N ALA A 183 -9.82 38.28 -12.97
CA ALA A 183 -9.77 37.29 -11.91
C ALA A 183 -10.47 35.98 -12.32
N ALA A 184 -11.59 36.06 -13.05
CA ALA A 184 -12.26 34.90 -13.62
C ALA A 184 -11.38 34.17 -14.65
N ILE A 185 -10.64 34.90 -15.50
CA ILE A 185 -9.67 34.30 -16.44
C ILE A 185 -8.57 33.56 -15.69
N SER A 186 -8.01 34.17 -14.62
CA SER A 186 -6.97 33.54 -13.81
C SER A 186 -7.47 32.26 -13.11
N LEU A 187 -8.69 32.31 -12.55
CA LEU A 187 -9.34 31.18 -11.90
C LEU A 187 -9.57 30.03 -12.89
N PHE A 188 -10.10 30.33 -14.07
CA PHE A 188 -10.35 29.32 -15.10
C PHE A 188 -9.07 28.67 -15.63
N ARG A 189 -7.96 29.41 -15.75
CA ARG A 189 -6.66 28.82 -16.13
C ARG A 189 -6.12 27.86 -15.06
N LYS A 190 -6.15 28.26 -13.79
CA LYS A 190 -5.72 27.39 -12.68
C LYS A 190 -6.59 26.14 -12.56
N LEU A 191 -7.90 26.29 -12.72
CA LEU A 191 -8.84 25.15 -12.81
C LEU A 191 -8.48 24.22 -13.96
N GLN A 192 -8.13 24.77 -15.12
CA GLN A 192 -7.77 24.00 -16.29
C GLN A 192 -6.49 23.19 -16.05
N GLU A 193 -5.50 23.80 -15.40
CA GLU A 193 -4.24 23.13 -15.01
C GLU A 193 -4.49 22.03 -13.98
N GLY A 194 -5.23 22.32 -12.91
CA GLY A 194 -5.56 21.34 -11.88
C GLY A 194 -6.38 20.16 -12.41
N LEU A 195 -7.37 20.41 -13.28
CA LEU A 195 -8.16 19.34 -13.90
C LEU A 195 -7.36 18.50 -14.90
N LYS A 196 -6.37 19.07 -15.57
CA LYS A 196 -5.45 18.29 -16.42
C LYS A 196 -4.57 17.38 -15.58
N GLU A 197 -4.09 17.85 -14.43
CA GLU A 197 -3.30 17.03 -13.50
C GLU A 197 -4.17 15.92 -12.89
N TYR A 198 -5.38 16.24 -12.44
CA TYR A 198 -6.38 15.27 -11.99
C TYR A 198 -6.66 14.19 -13.04
N LEU A 199 -6.85 14.58 -14.30
CA LEU A 199 -7.09 13.64 -15.40
C LEU A 199 -5.90 12.71 -15.60
N LYS A 200 -4.67 13.22 -15.58
CA LYS A 200 -3.47 12.39 -15.68
C LYS A 200 -3.36 11.42 -14.51
N ARG A 201 -3.63 11.89 -13.28
CA ARG A 201 -3.63 11.07 -12.06
C ARG A 201 -4.58 9.90 -12.19
N ILE A 202 -5.85 10.14 -12.53
CA ILE A 202 -6.83 9.06 -12.73
C ILE A 202 -6.45 8.12 -13.86
N GLN A 203 -5.91 8.63 -14.97
CA GLN A 203 -5.45 7.79 -16.07
C GLN A 203 -4.27 6.91 -15.66
N HIS A 204 -3.35 7.46 -14.85
CA HIS A 204 -2.23 6.73 -14.31
C HIS A 204 -2.68 5.67 -13.30
N GLU A 205 -3.58 6.04 -12.39
CA GLU A 205 -4.20 5.13 -11.43
C GLU A 205 -4.90 3.96 -12.11
N ASN A 206 -5.75 4.23 -13.10
CA ASN A 206 -6.42 3.20 -13.88
C ASN A 206 -5.42 2.31 -14.64
N LYS A 207 -4.35 2.89 -15.19
CA LYS A 207 -3.28 2.11 -15.83
C LYS A 207 -2.53 1.24 -14.83
N SER A 208 -2.20 1.78 -13.66
CA SER A 208 -1.53 1.06 -12.58
C SER A 208 -2.38 -0.12 -12.12
N LEU A 209 -3.66 0.14 -11.81
CA LEU A 209 -4.63 -0.88 -11.44
C LEU A 209 -4.78 -1.97 -12.51
N ARG A 210 -4.81 -1.63 -13.79
CA ARG A 210 -4.88 -2.65 -14.87
C ARG A 210 -3.62 -3.50 -14.99
N ASN A 211 -2.47 -2.97 -14.61
CA ASN A 211 -1.19 -3.68 -14.72
C ASN A 211 -0.79 -4.39 -13.42
N SER A 212 -1.41 -4.05 -12.29
CA SER A 212 -1.26 -4.78 -11.03
C SER A 212 -1.65 -6.25 -11.18
N SER A 213 -1.22 -7.11 -10.26
CA SER A 213 -1.69 -8.50 -10.13
C SER A 213 -3.23 -8.59 -10.23
N PHE A 214 -3.95 -7.74 -9.50
CA PHE A 214 -5.42 -7.61 -9.57
C PHE A 214 -5.95 -7.35 -10.96
N GLY A 215 -5.34 -6.41 -11.67
CA GLY A 215 -5.72 -6.05 -13.02
C GLY A 215 -5.41 -7.15 -14.02
N ARG A 216 -4.25 -7.78 -13.91
CA ARG A 216 -3.87 -8.90 -14.77
C ARG A 216 -4.86 -10.06 -14.61
N HIS A 217 -5.15 -10.46 -13.38
CA HIS A 217 -6.13 -11.50 -13.08
C HIS A 217 -7.55 -11.12 -13.56
N ALA A 218 -8.06 -9.93 -13.22
CA ALA A 218 -9.44 -9.55 -13.58
C ALA A 218 -9.70 -9.32 -15.09
N PHE A 219 -8.63 -9.16 -15.87
CA PHE A 219 -8.69 -8.94 -17.31
C PHE A 219 -8.09 -10.08 -18.13
N SER A 220 -7.55 -11.13 -17.49
CA SER A 220 -7.14 -12.36 -18.17
C SER A 220 -8.36 -13.04 -18.80
N THR A 221 -8.11 -13.83 -19.84
CA THR A 221 -9.14 -14.64 -20.53
C THR A 221 -8.96 -16.14 -20.32
N GLY A 222 -7.93 -16.53 -19.57
CA GLY A 222 -7.64 -17.92 -19.20
C GLY A 222 -8.36 -18.32 -17.92
N PRO A 223 -8.51 -19.64 -17.66
CA PRO A 223 -8.74 -20.12 -16.30
C PRO A 223 -7.64 -19.60 -15.38
N ASP A 224 -8.00 -19.36 -14.11
CA ASP A 224 -7.05 -18.92 -13.10
C ASP A 224 -6.09 -20.09 -12.83
N GLU A 225 -4.79 -19.88 -13.00
CA GLU A 225 -3.78 -20.96 -12.89
C GLU A 225 -3.88 -21.63 -11.50
N GLY A 226 -4.07 -20.84 -10.44
CA GLY A 226 -4.34 -21.38 -9.10
C GLY A 226 -5.61 -22.22 -8.97
N ILE A 227 -6.65 -22.02 -9.80
CA ILE A 227 -7.85 -22.88 -9.81
C ILE A 227 -7.58 -24.22 -10.50
N GLU A 228 -6.66 -24.27 -11.48
CA GLU A 228 -6.31 -25.51 -12.17
C GLU A 228 -5.68 -26.54 -11.22
N ASP A 229 -4.93 -26.08 -10.22
CA ASP A 229 -4.34 -26.95 -9.20
C ASP A 229 -5.40 -27.58 -8.29
N PHE A 230 -6.37 -26.79 -7.82
CA PHE A 230 -7.51 -27.32 -7.05
C PHE A 230 -8.35 -28.30 -7.88
N LEU A 231 -8.49 -28.06 -9.18
CA LEU A 231 -9.19 -28.98 -10.09
C LEU A 231 -8.43 -30.30 -10.26
N SER A 232 -7.11 -30.23 -10.44
CA SER A 232 -6.24 -31.40 -10.62
C SER A 232 -6.19 -32.26 -9.35
N LEU A 233 -6.01 -31.63 -8.18
CA LEU A 233 -6.05 -32.32 -6.88
C LEU A 233 -7.43 -32.95 -6.63
N ARG A 234 -8.51 -32.24 -6.95
CA ARG A 234 -9.85 -32.78 -6.84
C ARG A 234 -10.04 -34.00 -7.76
N GLU A 235 -9.58 -33.94 -9.01
CA GLU A 235 -9.67 -35.06 -9.95
C GLU A 235 -8.92 -36.29 -9.42
N LEU A 236 -7.70 -36.11 -8.90
CA LEU A 236 -6.91 -37.17 -8.28
C LEU A 236 -7.68 -37.83 -7.12
N LEU A 237 -8.28 -37.05 -6.22
CA LEU A 237 -9.05 -37.57 -5.11
C LEU A 237 -10.33 -38.27 -5.55
N GLU A 238 -11.00 -37.77 -6.60
CA GLU A 238 -12.16 -38.45 -7.20
C GLU A 238 -11.78 -39.83 -7.77
N LYS A 239 -10.67 -39.92 -8.51
CA LYS A 239 -10.12 -41.19 -9.03
C LYS A 239 -9.72 -42.14 -7.90
N THR A 240 -9.05 -41.64 -6.87
CA THR A 240 -8.64 -42.42 -5.69
C THR A 240 -9.86 -43.03 -4.98
N ARG A 241 -10.89 -42.22 -4.73
CA ARG A 241 -12.14 -42.67 -4.13
C ARG A 241 -12.79 -43.78 -4.97
N GLU A 242 -12.83 -43.63 -6.29
CA GLU A 242 -13.41 -44.64 -7.19
C GLU A 242 -12.63 -45.96 -7.15
N ALA A 243 -11.30 -45.90 -7.13
CA ALA A 243 -10.43 -47.06 -7.01
C ALA A 243 -10.62 -47.82 -5.68
N PHE A 244 -10.76 -47.09 -4.57
CA PHE A 244 -11.04 -47.70 -3.26
C PHE A 244 -12.46 -48.29 -3.19
N ALA A 245 -13.46 -47.59 -3.71
CA ALA A 245 -14.83 -48.12 -3.77
C ALA A 245 -14.89 -49.42 -4.59
N ASP A 246 -14.15 -49.52 -5.69
CA ASP A 246 -14.06 -50.74 -6.48
C ASP A 246 -13.31 -51.87 -5.75
N SER A 247 -12.22 -51.54 -5.06
CA SER A 247 -11.46 -52.50 -4.25
C SER A 247 -12.30 -53.11 -3.13
N ILE A 248 -13.09 -52.30 -2.42
CA ILE A 248 -14.06 -52.76 -1.41
C ILE A 248 -15.09 -53.72 -2.04
N ARG A 249 -15.58 -53.38 -3.25
CA ARG A 249 -16.56 -54.20 -3.97
C ARG A 249 -15.97 -55.56 -4.38
N LEU A 250 -14.71 -55.58 -4.81
CA LEU A 250 -14.00 -56.79 -5.23
C LEU A 250 -13.47 -57.62 -4.07
N LYS A 251 -13.34 -57.03 -2.87
CA LYS A 251 -12.67 -57.61 -1.70
C LYS A 251 -11.23 -58.02 -2.02
N GLY A 252 -10.50 -57.09 -2.62
CA GLY A 252 -9.12 -57.24 -3.06
C GLY A 252 -8.69 -56.09 -3.97
N PRO A 253 -7.49 -56.14 -4.54
CA PRO A 253 -6.95 -55.07 -5.38
C PRO A 253 -7.85 -54.79 -6.60
N SER A 254 -8.12 -53.51 -6.85
CA SER A 254 -8.82 -53.05 -8.05
C SER A 254 -7.83 -52.72 -9.16
N PRO A 255 -8.14 -53.08 -10.42
CA PRO A 255 -7.38 -52.58 -11.58
C PRO A 255 -7.38 -51.05 -11.69
N LEU A 256 -8.37 -50.36 -11.12
CA LEU A 256 -8.38 -48.90 -11.06
C LEU A 256 -7.33 -48.36 -10.10
N LEU A 257 -7.05 -49.10 -9.02
CA LEU A 257 -6.01 -48.75 -8.07
C LEU A 257 -4.62 -48.99 -8.67
N GLU A 258 -4.44 -50.11 -9.38
CA GLU A 258 -3.22 -50.40 -10.13
C GLU A 258 -2.95 -49.33 -11.20
N ASN A 259 -3.97 -48.97 -11.99
CA ASN A 259 -3.85 -47.91 -12.99
C ASN A 259 -3.55 -46.54 -12.36
N LEU A 260 -4.09 -46.23 -11.18
CA LEU A 260 -3.80 -44.98 -10.48
C LEU A 260 -2.32 -44.93 -10.06
N ILE A 261 -1.81 -46.03 -9.51
CA ILE A 261 -0.40 -46.16 -9.12
C ILE A 261 0.52 -46.02 -10.34
N GLU A 262 0.14 -46.60 -11.48
CA GLU A 262 0.88 -46.46 -12.76
C GLU A 262 0.76 -45.06 -13.39
N GLU A 263 -0.44 -44.45 -13.39
CA GLU A 263 -0.73 -43.13 -14.01
C GLU A 263 0.04 -41.99 -13.34
N PHE A 264 0.28 -42.11 -12.03
CA PHE A 264 1.04 -41.16 -11.24
C PHE A 264 2.50 -41.59 -11.02
N GLU A 265 3.01 -42.53 -11.84
CA GLU A 265 4.41 -43.00 -11.81
C GLU A 265 4.91 -43.41 -10.42
N LEU A 266 4.04 -43.92 -9.54
CA LEU A 266 4.41 -44.44 -8.22
C LEU A 266 5.20 -45.77 -8.30
N ASN A 267 5.60 -46.18 -9.52
CA ASN A 267 6.30 -47.41 -9.84
C ASN A 267 7.52 -47.12 -10.73
N GLU A 268 8.64 -46.67 -10.16
CA GLU A 268 9.97 -46.96 -10.73
C GLU A 268 10.91 -47.33 -9.56
N GLU A 269 11.27 -48.60 -9.38
CA GLU A 269 12.44 -49.23 -10.04
C GLU A 269 13.76 -48.44 -9.95
N GLU A 270 13.95 -47.60 -8.91
CA GLU A 270 15.29 -47.29 -8.39
C GLU A 270 15.49 -47.82 -6.95
N GLU A 271 16.21 -48.94 -6.92
CA GLU A 271 16.82 -49.72 -5.84
C GLU A 271 16.82 -49.19 -4.38
N GLU A 272 16.25 -50.02 -3.51
CA GLU A 272 16.72 -50.39 -2.15
C GLU A 272 17.08 -49.23 -1.18
N ASP A 273 16.05 -48.64 -0.56
CA ASP A 273 15.98 -48.16 0.84
C ASP A 273 15.03 -46.94 1.05
N TYR A 274 14.24 -46.54 0.05
CA TYR A 274 13.45 -45.29 0.09
C TYR A 274 11.96 -45.42 -0.33
N GLU A 275 11.31 -46.57 -0.12
CA GLU A 275 9.88 -46.75 -0.44
C GLU A 275 8.95 -45.80 0.36
N ASP A 276 9.37 -45.35 1.55
CA ASP A 276 8.65 -44.35 2.36
C ASP A 276 8.89 -42.90 1.90
N GLU A 277 9.98 -42.63 1.17
CA GLU A 277 10.40 -41.28 0.79
C GLU A 277 9.84 -40.85 -0.57
N LEU A 278 9.43 -41.78 -1.44
CA LEU A 278 9.05 -41.50 -2.83
C LEU A 278 7.60 -41.01 -2.96
N LEU A 279 6.69 -41.56 -2.15
CA LEU A 279 5.30 -41.09 -2.07
C LEU A 279 5.21 -39.78 -1.27
N SER A 280 6.09 -39.63 -0.28
CA SER A 280 6.34 -38.37 0.43
C SER A 280 6.95 -37.34 -0.52
N ALA A 281 7.91 -37.73 -1.37
CA ALA A 281 8.52 -36.86 -2.37
C ALA A 281 7.58 -36.52 -3.53
N PHE A 282 6.67 -37.40 -3.93
CA PHE A 282 5.65 -37.10 -4.94
C PHE A 282 4.57 -36.17 -4.39
N LEU A 283 4.14 -36.40 -3.14
CA LEU A 283 3.32 -35.43 -2.43
C LEU A 283 4.09 -34.14 -2.23
N ASP A 284 5.37 -34.18 -1.84
CA ASP A 284 6.22 -32.99 -1.71
C ASP A 284 6.52 -32.36 -3.06
N ASP A 285 6.51 -33.02 -4.23
CA ASP A 285 6.80 -32.43 -5.56
C ASP A 285 5.51 -31.83 -6.17
N MET A 286 4.35 -32.49 -5.99
CA MET A 286 3.04 -31.88 -6.26
C MET A 286 2.72 -30.76 -5.26
N LEU A 287 3.16 -30.90 -4.01
CA LEU A 287 3.03 -29.87 -3.00
C LEU A 287 4.10 -28.80 -3.16
N ASP A 288 5.33 -29.08 -3.66
CA ASP A 288 6.47 -28.14 -3.86
C ASP A 288 6.27 -27.27 -5.10
N GLU A 289 5.82 -27.85 -6.22
CA GLU A 289 5.36 -27.06 -7.37
C GLU A 289 4.14 -26.21 -7.00
N SER A 290 3.41 -26.58 -5.93
CA SER A 290 2.41 -25.74 -5.28
C SER A 290 2.86 -25.10 -3.96
N GLU A 291 4.11 -25.23 -3.50
CA GLU A 291 4.55 -24.74 -2.17
C GLU A 291 4.85 -23.25 -2.26
N GLY A 292 5.27 -22.79 -3.45
CA GLY A 292 5.31 -21.38 -3.78
C GLY A 292 3.93 -20.70 -3.74
N LEU A 293 2.83 -21.48 -3.83
CA LEU A 293 1.46 -20.95 -3.94
C LEU A 293 0.47 -21.48 -2.90
N MET A 294 0.78 -22.45 -2.03
CA MET A 294 -0.20 -23.09 -1.13
C MET A 294 0.23 -23.21 0.33
N PHE A 295 1.48 -22.88 0.68
CA PHE A 295 2.03 -23.14 2.02
C PHE A 295 2.83 -21.99 2.66
N SER A 296 2.85 -20.78 2.08
CA SER A 296 3.42 -19.62 2.76
C SER A 296 2.53 -19.13 3.92
N ASP A 297 3.17 -18.63 4.99
CA ASP A 297 2.53 -18.12 6.22
C ASP A 297 1.56 -16.91 5.99
N ASP A 298 1.44 -16.42 4.75
CA ASP A 298 0.75 -15.19 4.34
C ASP A 298 -0.54 -15.40 3.52
N PHE A 299 -1.21 -16.53 3.70
CA PHE A 299 -2.50 -16.88 3.07
C PHE A 299 -3.75 -16.16 3.67
N GLY A 300 -3.63 -14.87 3.97
CA GLY A 300 -4.79 -14.01 4.23
C GLY A 300 -5.52 -13.64 2.93
N PRO A 301 -6.47 -12.69 2.94
CA PRO A 301 -6.82 -11.97 1.72
C PRO A 301 -5.58 -11.52 0.91
N ASP A 302 -4.40 -11.40 1.54
CA ASP A 302 -3.05 -11.20 0.98
C ASP A 302 -2.56 -12.20 -0.09
N PHE A 303 -3.16 -13.38 -0.21
CA PHE A 303 -2.75 -14.37 -1.22
C PHE A 303 -2.80 -13.85 -2.67
N PHE A 304 -3.76 -12.99 -3.00
CA PHE A 304 -3.87 -12.40 -4.34
C PHE A 304 -3.06 -11.09 -4.50
N PHE A 305 -2.30 -10.72 -3.48
CA PHE A 305 -1.57 -9.45 -3.35
C PHE A 305 -0.06 -9.62 -3.53
N GLN A 306 0.46 -10.84 -3.58
CA GLN A 306 1.84 -11.07 -3.97
C GLN A 306 1.97 -10.98 -5.49
N ASP A 307 2.85 -10.10 -5.95
CA ASP A 307 3.43 -10.24 -7.28
C ASP A 307 4.23 -11.55 -7.28
N GLU A 308 3.88 -12.50 -8.15
CA GLU A 308 4.54 -13.82 -8.32
C GLU A 308 6.03 -13.76 -8.71
N ASP A 309 6.68 -12.59 -8.62
CA ASP A 309 8.09 -12.39 -8.94
C ASP A 309 8.79 -11.42 -7.96
N GLU A 310 8.36 -11.29 -6.70
CA GLU A 310 9.22 -10.64 -5.69
C GLU A 310 10.31 -11.62 -5.26
N GLU A 311 11.40 -11.61 -6.02
CA GLU A 311 12.68 -12.17 -5.63
C GLU A 311 12.96 -11.91 -4.14
N GLU A 312 12.99 -12.95 -3.33
CA GLU A 312 13.12 -12.83 -1.87
C GLU A 312 14.50 -12.24 -1.53
N TRP A 313 14.53 -10.93 -1.26
CA TRP A 313 15.75 -10.22 -0.90
C TRP A 313 16.12 -10.54 0.56
N VAL A 314 17.21 -11.29 0.75
CA VAL A 314 17.72 -11.67 2.07
C VAL A 314 18.98 -10.88 2.45
N GLU A 315 19.16 -10.65 3.75
CA GLU A 315 20.37 -9.99 4.27
C GLU A 315 21.64 -10.82 3.99
N VAL A 316 22.70 -10.15 3.55
CA VAL A 316 23.99 -10.81 3.31
C VAL A 316 24.80 -10.89 4.61
N GLU A 317 25.10 -12.10 5.10
CA GLU A 317 25.83 -12.28 6.37
C GLU A 317 27.26 -11.69 6.38
N ASN A 318 27.94 -11.67 5.22
CA ASN A 318 29.33 -11.22 5.11
C ASN A 318 29.57 -10.37 3.85
N PRO A 319 29.01 -9.15 3.79
CA PRO A 319 29.10 -8.32 2.61
C PRO A 319 30.53 -7.81 2.40
N ARG A 320 30.93 -7.64 1.14
CA ARG A 320 32.26 -7.11 0.78
C ARG A 320 32.51 -5.73 1.37
N PHE A 321 31.47 -4.89 1.40
CA PHE A 321 31.47 -3.60 2.10
C PHE A 321 30.61 -3.72 3.35
N PRO A 322 31.20 -3.80 4.56
CA PRO A 322 30.43 -3.94 5.79
C PRO A 322 29.46 -2.77 6.00
N ILE A 323 28.31 -3.04 6.64
CA ILE A 323 27.37 -2.01 7.09
C ILE A 323 28.12 -0.98 7.96
N GLY A 324 27.87 0.30 7.70
CA GLY A 324 28.53 1.45 8.32
C GLY A 324 29.86 1.86 7.67
N SER A 325 30.41 1.06 6.74
CA SER A 325 31.61 1.43 5.99
C SER A 325 31.31 2.48 4.92
N SER A 326 32.31 3.29 4.58
CA SER A 326 32.18 4.31 3.54
C SER A 326 32.58 3.78 2.16
N VAL A 327 31.77 4.10 1.16
CA VAL A 327 31.96 3.68 -0.23
C VAL A 327 31.86 4.86 -1.18
N ARG A 328 32.48 4.73 -2.35
CA ARG A 328 32.38 5.65 -3.48
C ARG A 328 31.79 4.93 -4.69
N VAL A 329 30.86 5.59 -5.36
CA VAL A 329 30.27 5.11 -6.61
C VAL A 329 31.26 5.28 -7.76
N THR A 330 31.53 4.21 -8.48
CA THR A 330 32.41 4.16 -9.66
C THR A 330 31.65 4.07 -10.98
N ALA A 331 30.33 3.82 -10.94
CA ALA A 331 29.47 3.83 -12.10
C ALA A 331 29.41 5.23 -12.75
N ASP A 332 29.65 5.30 -14.07
CA ASP A 332 29.50 6.52 -14.87
C ASP A 332 28.09 6.57 -15.46
N GLU A 333 27.10 6.71 -14.57
CA GLU A 333 25.69 6.65 -14.91
C GLU A 333 24.96 7.95 -14.57
N VAL A 334 23.89 8.19 -15.33
CA VAL A 334 22.97 9.30 -15.11
C VAL A 334 21.87 8.79 -14.20
N LEU A 335 21.60 9.52 -13.11
CA LEU A 335 20.66 9.09 -12.07
C LEU A 335 19.27 8.75 -12.61
N SER A 336 18.73 9.60 -13.49
CA SER A 336 17.47 9.31 -14.17
C SER A 336 17.32 10.10 -15.46
N GLU A 337 16.47 9.61 -16.38
CA GLU A 337 16.14 10.31 -17.63
C GLU A 337 15.52 11.70 -17.40
N SER A 338 14.85 11.88 -16.26
CA SER A 338 14.25 13.17 -15.85
C SER A 338 15.32 14.18 -15.41
N PHE A 339 16.51 13.73 -15.01
CA PHE A 339 17.62 14.55 -14.56
C PHE A 339 18.92 14.21 -15.27
N PRO A 340 19.01 14.43 -16.60
CA PRO A 340 20.14 13.99 -17.41
C PRO A 340 21.47 14.68 -17.08
N ASP A 341 21.43 15.79 -16.34
CA ASP A 341 22.61 16.53 -15.92
C ASP A 341 23.17 16.04 -14.56
N ILE A 342 22.57 15.03 -13.94
CA ILE A 342 23.00 14.48 -12.66
C ILE A 342 23.73 13.17 -12.91
N ASN A 343 25.04 13.20 -12.72
CA ASN A 343 25.90 12.04 -12.79
C ASN A 343 26.27 11.60 -11.35
N ILE A 344 26.13 10.30 -11.09
CA ILE A 344 26.36 9.69 -9.77
C ILE A 344 27.82 9.29 -9.54
N LEU A 345 28.66 9.35 -10.57
CA LEU A 345 30.08 9.03 -10.50
C LEU A 345 30.78 9.86 -9.42
N GLY A 346 31.42 9.17 -8.49
CA GLY A 346 32.17 9.77 -7.38
C GLY A 346 31.29 10.26 -6.23
N TRP A 347 29.99 9.94 -6.22
CA TRP A 347 29.18 10.07 -5.01
C TRP A 347 29.73 9.19 -3.92
N GLU A 348 29.68 9.66 -2.67
CA GLU A 348 30.17 8.88 -1.52
C GLU A 348 29.10 8.86 -0.44
N GLY A 349 29.08 7.76 0.31
CA GLY A 349 28.11 7.53 1.36
C GLY A 349 28.53 6.39 2.29
N ARG A 350 27.62 5.98 3.16
CA ARG A 350 27.78 4.85 4.08
C ARG A 350 26.79 3.76 3.72
N VAL A 351 27.26 2.52 3.76
CA VAL A 351 26.39 1.34 3.61
C VAL A 351 25.44 1.28 4.79
N GLU A 352 24.14 1.31 4.54
CA GLU A 352 23.10 1.12 5.57
C GLU A 352 22.59 -0.32 5.59
N GLU A 353 22.45 -0.92 4.41
CA GLU A 353 21.82 -2.22 4.24
C GLU A 353 22.44 -2.95 3.04
N VAL A 354 22.50 -4.28 3.10
CA VAL A 354 23.01 -5.12 2.02
C VAL A 354 22.11 -6.33 1.86
N LEU A 355 21.47 -6.43 0.70
CA LEU A 355 20.50 -7.45 0.37
C LEU A 355 20.93 -8.24 -0.86
N THR A 356 20.47 -9.48 -0.98
CA THR A 356 20.66 -10.30 -2.17
C THR A 356 19.42 -11.12 -2.49
N ASN A 357 19.14 -11.28 -3.76
CA ASN A 357 18.15 -12.22 -4.30
C ASN A 357 18.79 -13.54 -4.79
N GLY A 358 20.07 -13.77 -4.47
CA GLY A 358 20.85 -14.92 -4.96
C GLY A 358 21.60 -14.67 -6.28
N GLU A 359 21.19 -13.72 -7.10
CA GLU A 359 21.87 -13.34 -8.35
C GLU A 359 22.69 -12.05 -8.22
N ILE A 360 22.11 -11.04 -7.56
CA ILE A 360 22.64 -9.69 -7.41
C ILE A 360 22.78 -9.39 -5.92
N VAL A 361 23.84 -8.64 -5.58
CA VAL A 361 24.02 -8.05 -4.25
C VAL A 361 23.85 -6.55 -4.36
N ALA A 362 22.76 -6.05 -3.76
CA ALA A 362 22.43 -4.63 -3.73
C ALA A 362 22.87 -4.02 -2.40
N TYR A 363 23.52 -2.86 -2.48
CA TYR A 363 23.98 -2.07 -1.36
C TYR A 363 23.15 -0.79 -1.28
N ALA A 364 22.36 -0.63 -0.21
CA ALA A 364 21.73 0.63 0.09
C ALA A 364 22.75 1.56 0.75
N VAL A 365 23.01 2.69 0.11
CA VAL A 365 24.02 3.67 0.52
C VAL A 365 23.33 4.98 0.85
N ALA A 366 23.45 5.41 2.12
CA ALA A 366 23.11 6.77 2.52
C ALA A 366 24.25 7.72 2.18
N LEU A 367 23.94 8.73 1.37
CA LEU A 367 24.89 9.74 0.93
C LEU A 367 25.45 10.54 2.11
N ASP A 368 26.74 10.83 2.05
CA ASP A 368 27.38 11.68 3.03
C ASP A 368 27.00 13.16 2.86
N SER A 369 27.19 13.97 3.90
CA SER A 369 26.89 15.40 3.93
C SER A 369 27.49 16.15 2.74
N HIS A 370 28.72 15.83 2.35
CA HIS A 370 29.40 16.47 1.23
C HIS A 370 28.78 16.17 -0.13
N THR A 371 28.24 14.97 -0.33
CA THR A 371 27.52 14.60 -1.55
C THR A 371 26.15 15.25 -1.54
N LEU A 372 25.44 15.20 -0.41
CA LEU A 372 24.14 15.85 -0.22
C LEU A 372 24.17 17.35 -0.52
N GLU A 373 25.20 18.08 -0.05
CA GLU A 373 25.36 19.52 -0.31
C GLU A 373 25.56 19.87 -1.79
N LYS A 374 26.09 18.91 -2.58
CA LYS A 374 26.35 19.09 -4.01
C LYS A 374 25.16 18.71 -4.88
N LEU A 375 24.16 18.03 -4.33
CA LEU A 375 22.97 17.66 -5.07
C LEU A 375 22.29 18.92 -5.64
N PRO A 376 21.85 18.89 -6.91
CA PRO A 376 21.17 20.04 -7.48
C PRO A 376 19.88 20.36 -6.73
N ARG A 377 19.70 21.63 -6.37
CA ARG A 377 18.51 22.10 -5.64
C ARG A 377 17.19 21.72 -6.31
N ARG A 378 17.16 21.70 -7.65
CA ARG A 378 15.96 21.29 -8.41
C ARG A 378 15.61 19.82 -8.21
N PHE A 379 16.61 18.97 -8.00
CA PHE A 379 16.43 17.54 -7.78
C PHE A 379 15.89 17.31 -6.38
N ILE A 380 16.59 17.82 -5.34
CA ILE A 380 16.12 17.73 -3.95
C ILE A 380 14.67 18.24 -3.82
N LYS A 381 14.37 19.41 -4.40
CA LYS A 381 13.00 19.96 -4.38
C LYS A 381 11.99 19.05 -5.05
N PHE A 382 12.32 18.49 -6.22
CA PHE A 382 11.44 17.58 -6.94
C PHE A 382 11.18 16.30 -6.13
N THR A 383 12.23 15.67 -5.60
CA THR A 383 12.10 14.44 -4.81
C THR A 383 11.29 14.68 -3.53
N CYS A 384 11.50 15.80 -2.84
CA CYS A 384 10.72 16.15 -1.65
C CYS A 384 9.24 16.48 -1.95
N GLU A 385 8.93 17.09 -3.10
CA GLU A 385 7.58 17.58 -3.41
C GLU A 385 6.70 16.59 -4.19
N GLU A 386 7.28 15.74 -5.06
CA GLU A 386 6.53 14.96 -6.05
C GLU A 386 6.60 13.45 -5.80
N GLU A 387 7.71 12.93 -5.28
CA GLU A 387 7.91 11.47 -5.13
C GLU A 387 7.78 10.98 -3.67
N TYR A 388 7.68 11.87 -2.68
CA TYR A 388 7.76 11.54 -1.24
C TYR A 388 8.97 10.66 -0.88
N GLY A 389 9.97 10.60 -1.77
CA GLY A 389 11.13 9.72 -1.68
C GLY A 389 12.31 10.35 -0.95
N THR A 390 13.28 9.51 -0.62
CA THR A 390 14.53 9.93 0.01
C THR A 390 15.57 10.29 -1.06
N PHE A 391 15.94 11.57 -1.17
CA PHE A 391 17.02 12.02 -2.07
C PHE A 391 18.42 11.68 -1.54
N SER A 392 18.51 11.02 -0.39
CA SER A 392 19.75 10.77 0.34
C SER A 392 20.13 9.31 0.44
N ARG A 393 19.29 8.38 0.01
CA ARG A 393 19.60 6.95 -0.02
C ARG A 393 19.40 6.42 -1.43
N PHE A 394 20.38 5.66 -1.91
CA PHE A 394 20.36 5.05 -3.24
C PHE A 394 20.91 3.64 -3.16
N GLU A 395 20.47 2.78 -4.07
CA GLU A 395 20.91 1.40 -4.20
C GLU A 395 21.94 1.27 -5.31
N PHE A 396 22.98 0.47 -5.07
CA PHE A 396 24.06 0.22 -6.00
C PHE A 396 24.42 -1.26 -6.01
N GLU A 397 24.82 -1.79 -7.15
CA GLU A 397 25.42 -3.12 -7.21
C GLU A 397 26.81 -3.12 -6.56
N GLU A 398 27.26 -4.28 -6.09
CA GLU A 398 28.62 -4.45 -5.56
C GLU A 398 29.70 -3.97 -6.55
N SER A 399 29.47 -4.16 -7.85
CA SER A 399 30.44 -3.87 -8.90
C SER A 399 30.65 -2.36 -9.13
N ASP A 400 29.70 -1.54 -8.70
CA ASP A 400 29.68 -0.09 -8.86
C ASP A 400 30.25 0.67 -7.66
N LEU A 401 30.79 -0.05 -6.68
CA LEU A 401 31.30 0.53 -5.45
C LEU A 401 32.79 0.24 -5.25
N GLU A 402 33.49 1.24 -4.71
CA GLU A 402 34.84 1.09 -4.17
C GLU A 402 34.89 1.58 -2.71
N THR A 403 35.84 1.06 -1.93
CA THR A 403 36.05 1.53 -0.55
C THR A 403 36.49 2.99 -0.54
N ALA A 404 35.89 3.78 0.34
CA ALA A 404 36.25 5.17 0.57
C ALA A 404 36.56 5.42 2.07
N GLU A 405 37.34 6.47 2.33
CA GLU A 405 37.52 6.96 3.70
C GLU A 405 36.35 7.87 4.06
N PRO A 406 35.79 7.77 5.28
CA PRO A 406 34.69 8.61 5.71
C PRO A 406 35.09 10.09 5.69
N ARG A 407 34.29 10.92 5.02
CA ARG A 407 34.53 12.37 4.92
C ARG A 407 33.84 13.19 6.01
N ASP A 408 32.84 12.60 6.65
CA ASP A 408 32.04 13.18 7.73
C ASP A 408 31.76 12.15 8.85
N THR A 409 30.79 12.44 9.71
CA THR A 409 30.18 11.53 10.67
C THR A 409 28.73 11.22 10.30
N LEU A 410 28.17 10.13 10.84
CA LEU A 410 26.75 9.79 10.64
C LEU A 410 25.82 10.93 11.10
N GLU A 411 26.13 11.53 12.24
CA GLU A 411 25.37 12.67 12.77
C GLU A 411 25.40 13.88 11.82
N GLU A 412 26.56 14.21 11.25
CA GLU A 412 26.67 15.30 10.27
C GLU A 412 25.87 15.02 8.99
N ALA A 413 25.87 13.77 8.51
CA ALA A 413 25.06 13.35 7.36
C ALA A 413 23.55 13.50 7.64
N ILE A 414 23.07 12.97 8.77
CA ILE A 414 21.66 13.07 9.21
C ILE A 414 21.23 14.53 9.36
N VAL A 415 22.05 15.35 10.02
CA VAL A 415 21.76 16.78 10.18
C VAL A 415 21.68 17.48 8.83
N THR A 416 22.60 17.18 7.90
CA THR A 416 22.62 17.77 6.56
C THR A 416 21.39 17.37 5.75
N GLN A 417 21.05 16.08 5.76
CA GLN A 417 19.86 15.54 5.13
C GLN A 417 18.60 16.23 5.65
N ARG A 418 18.39 16.27 6.97
CA ARG A 418 17.20 16.89 7.59
C ARG A 418 17.11 18.39 7.30
N GLN A 419 18.24 19.10 7.33
CA GLN A 419 18.28 20.51 6.95
C GLN A 419 17.89 20.75 5.49
N LEU A 420 18.31 19.88 4.57
CA LEU A 420 17.93 19.96 3.17
C LEU A 420 16.45 19.59 2.99
N PHE A 421 16.02 18.45 3.54
CA PHE A 421 14.64 17.97 3.47
C PHE A 421 13.65 19.05 3.93
N HIS A 422 13.75 19.53 5.18
CA HIS A 422 12.82 20.53 5.69
C HIS A 422 12.94 21.89 4.98
N ARG A 423 14.11 22.22 4.41
CA ARG A 423 14.25 23.46 3.63
C ARG A 423 13.45 23.43 2.34
N TYR A 424 13.28 22.25 1.73
CA TYR A 424 12.60 22.11 0.44
C TYR A 424 11.16 21.60 0.59
N PHE A 425 10.88 20.75 1.58
CA PHE A 425 9.56 20.16 1.81
C PHE A 425 8.50 21.19 2.23
N TRP A 426 8.81 22.03 3.23
CA TRP A 426 7.86 23.07 3.71
C TRP A 426 7.69 24.26 2.74
N GLY A 427 8.23 24.16 1.53
CA GLY A 427 8.15 25.21 0.51
C GLY A 427 9.06 26.40 0.79
N ASN A 428 8.59 27.61 0.45
CA ASN A 428 9.41 28.81 0.61
C ASN A 428 9.35 29.33 2.05
N ILE A 429 10.21 28.79 2.92
CA ILE A 429 10.36 29.22 4.33
C ILE A 429 10.68 30.72 4.51
N LYS A 430 10.97 31.47 3.43
CA LYS A 430 11.17 32.94 3.49
C LYS A 430 9.88 33.74 3.27
N GLU A 431 8.88 33.12 2.65
CA GLU A 431 7.61 33.77 2.28
C GLU A 431 6.42 33.22 3.08
N ASP A 432 6.53 31.99 3.59
CA ASP A 432 5.52 31.36 4.44
C ASP A 432 5.98 31.36 5.91
N GLU A 433 5.32 32.15 6.74
CA GLU A 433 5.63 32.28 8.16
C GLU A 433 5.32 31.02 8.97
N GLN A 434 4.33 30.21 8.54
CA GLN A 434 4.02 28.94 9.20
C GLN A 434 5.09 27.90 8.86
N ALA A 435 5.45 27.78 7.59
CA ALA A 435 6.56 26.93 7.16
C ALA A 435 7.88 27.30 7.87
N ALA A 436 8.15 28.60 8.04
CA ALA A 436 9.32 29.07 8.76
C ALA A 436 9.34 28.61 10.23
N ARG A 437 8.20 28.71 10.93
CA ARG A 437 8.09 28.24 12.33
C ARG A 437 8.27 26.73 12.43
N ILE A 438 7.62 25.96 11.56
CA ILE A 438 7.75 24.50 11.54
C ILE A 438 9.20 24.10 11.26
N TYR A 439 9.84 24.74 10.28
CA TYR A 439 11.27 24.55 9.99
C TYR A 439 12.17 24.79 11.22
N GLU A 440 11.91 25.87 11.98
CA GLU A 440 12.65 26.17 13.21
C GLU A 440 12.43 25.11 14.30
N ILE A 441 11.21 24.56 14.41
CA ILE A 441 10.88 23.52 15.39
C ILE A 441 11.58 22.20 15.00
N MET A 442 11.48 21.77 13.73
CA MET A 442 12.06 20.50 13.24
C MET A 442 13.59 20.46 13.28
N LEU A 443 14.23 21.63 13.19
CA LEU A 443 15.69 21.74 13.23
C LEU A 443 16.24 22.22 14.57
N ARG A 444 15.44 22.14 15.64
CA ARG A 444 15.90 22.52 16.98
C ARG A 444 16.98 21.57 17.49
N ALA A 445 16.74 20.27 17.35
CA ALA A 445 17.71 19.20 17.53
C ALA A 445 17.71 18.36 16.24
N PRO A 446 18.47 18.78 15.20
CA PRO A 446 18.37 18.17 13.88
C PRO A 446 18.95 16.74 13.80
N ALA A 447 19.62 16.26 14.86
CA ALA A 447 20.04 14.87 14.99
C ALA A 447 18.95 13.97 15.61
N GLU A 448 17.92 14.56 16.22
CA GLU A 448 16.73 13.87 16.72
C GLU A 448 15.64 13.87 15.64
N ASP A 449 14.67 12.97 15.76
CA ASP A 449 13.52 12.88 14.87
C ASP A 449 12.52 14.07 15.03
N ASP A 450 11.59 14.18 14.09
CA ASP A 450 10.62 15.29 14.06
C ASP A 450 9.67 15.28 15.27
N ILE A 451 9.17 14.10 15.67
CA ILE A 451 8.17 13.99 16.73
C ILE A 451 8.80 14.33 18.10
N SER A 452 10.05 13.97 18.33
CA SER A 452 10.86 14.35 19.49
C SER A 452 11.08 15.86 19.56
N ASN A 453 11.36 16.50 18.42
CA ASN A 453 11.46 17.95 18.32
C ASN A 453 10.13 18.65 18.66
N TRP A 454 9.02 18.12 18.16
CA TRP A 454 7.67 18.60 18.52
C TRP A 454 7.38 18.41 20.01
N ALA A 455 7.62 17.22 20.57
CA ALA A 455 7.41 16.94 21.98
C ALA A 455 8.18 17.92 22.88
N THR A 456 9.45 18.18 22.51
CA THR A 456 10.31 19.15 23.19
C THR A 456 9.76 20.57 23.10
N TYR A 457 9.27 20.99 21.92
CA TYR A 457 8.67 22.30 21.73
C TYR A 457 7.38 22.49 22.54
N PHE A 458 6.46 21.52 22.48
CA PHE A 458 5.22 21.57 23.24
C PHE A 458 5.44 21.49 24.76
N SER A 459 6.51 20.85 25.22
CA SER A 459 6.82 20.76 26.65
C SER A 459 7.46 22.04 27.21
N ASN A 460 8.26 22.75 26.40
CA ASN A 460 9.10 23.84 26.89
C ASN A 460 8.60 25.24 26.52
N ASP A 461 7.95 25.40 25.36
CA ASP A 461 7.66 26.72 24.79
C ASP A 461 6.17 27.04 24.71
N VAL A 462 5.31 26.01 24.67
CA VAL A 462 3.86 26.19 24.56
C VAL A 462 3.26 26.56 25.91
N ALA A 463 2.44 27.62 25.91
CA ALA A 463 1.81 28.13 27.11
C ALA A 463 0.47 27.44 27.38
N TYR A 464 0.40 26.68 28.47
CA TYR A 464 -0.82 26.05 28.95
C TYR A 464 -1.50 26.83 30.10
N PRO A 465 -2.82 26.65 30.31
CA PRO A 465 -3.73 25.94 29.42
C PRO A 465 -4.17 26.80 28.21
N PHE A 466 -4.61 26.14 27.14
CA PHE A 466 -5.26 26.79 25.99
C PHE A 466 -6.51 26.04 25.55
N ALA A 467 -7.43 26.75 24.88
CA ALA A 467 -8.72 26.19 24.48
C ALA A 467 -8.65 25.56 23.08
N ALA A 468 -9.26 24.39 22.92
CA ALA A 468 -9.37 23.66 21.67
C ALA A 468 -10.77 23.08 21.47
N VAL A 469 -11.04 22.56 20.28
CA VAL A 469 -12.26 21.88 19.88
C VAL A 469 -11.89 20.52 19.34
N VAL A 470 -12.60 19.47 19.75
CA VAL A 470 -12.40 18.13 19.21
C VAL A 470 -12.93 18.06 17.78
N GLU A 471 -12.11 17.55 16.86
CA GLU A 471 -12.52 17.26 15.49
C GLU A 471 -13.14 15.86 15.36
N GLY A 472 -12.61 14.88 16.10
CA GLY A 472 -13.14 13.52 16.20
C GLY A 472 -12.96 12.68 14.94
N LEU A 473 -11.77 12.76 14.33
CA LEU A 473 -11.42 12.00 13.12
C LEU A 473 -11.05 10.53 13.42
N VAL A 474 -10.37 10.25 14.54
CA VAL A 474 -9.82 8.92 14.84
C VAL A 474 -10.47 8.31 16.08
N LEU A 475 -10.56 9.04 17.18
CA LEU A 475 -11.19 8.60 18.43
C LEU A 475 -12.60 9.16 18.58
N GLN A 476 -13.61 8.29 18.53
CA GLN A 476 -15.02 8.68 18.66
C GLN A 476 -15.52 8.77 20.11
N HIS A 477 -14.62 8.88 21.09
CA HIS A 477 -14.99 8.93 22.52
C HIS A 477 -15.53 10.30 22.96
N ILE A 478 -15.23 11.35 22.19
CA ILE A 478 -15.72 12.71 22.42
C ILE A 478 -16.40 13.19 21.14
N GLU A 479 -17.62 13.72 21.26
CA GLU A 479 -18.35 14.25 20.10
C GLU A 479 -17.54 15.37 19.41
N PRO A 480 -17.41 15.33 18.07
CA PRO A 480 -16.90 16.43 17.27
C PRO A 480 -17.56 17.77 17.62
N GLY A 481 -16.79 18.85 17.62
CA GLY A 481 -17.25 20.18 18.01
C GLY A 481 -17.24 20.43 19.53
N THR A 482 -16.86 19.45 20.36
CA THR A 482 -16.76 19.66 21.81
C THR A 482 -15.58 20.58 22.15
N GLU A 483 -15.85 21.70 22.84
CA GLU A 483 -14.79 22.53 23.42
C GLU A 483 -14.12 21.85 24.63
N VAL A 484 -12.79 21.88 24.64
CA VAL A 484 -11.94 21.31 25.68
C VAL A 484 -10.80 22.27 26.03
N GLU A 485 -10.22 22.10 27.21
CA GLU A 485 -9.04 22.86 27.65
C GLU A 485 -7.82 21.94 27.64
N VAL A 486 -6.81 22.24 26.83
CA VAL A 486 -5.55 21.51 26.79
C VAL A 486 -4.68 21.96 27.96
N LEU A 487 -4.29 21.03 28.81
CA LEU A 487 -3.58 21.30 30.07
C LEU A 487 -2.06 21.12 29.96
N GLY A 488 -1.60 20.29 29.03
CA GLY A 488 -0.20 19.95 28.85
C GLY A 488 -0.03 18.71 27.99
N MET A 489 1.22 18.37 27.66
CA MET A 489 1.58 17.13 26.97
C MET A 489 1.72 15.98 27.96
N GLU A 490 1.30 14.78 27.54
CA GLU A 490 1.53 13.54 28.28
C GLU A 490 2.67 12.71 27.68
N GLY A 491 2.85 12.76 26.37
CA GLY A 491 3.94 12.07 25.68
C GLY A 491 3.68 11.87 24.19
N ILE A 492 4.33 10.85 23.64
CA ILE A 492 4.16 10.34 22.27
C ILE A 492 3.41 9.00 22.37
N ASP A 493 2.44 8.77 21.50
CA ASP A 493 1.75 7.48 21.36
C ASP A 493 2.52 6.59 20.39
N GLU A 494 3.37 5.71 20.94
CA GLU A 494 4.15 4.75 20.15
C GLU A 494 3.32 3.53 19.69
N GLU A 495 2.13 3.29 20.29
CA GLU A 495 1.33 2.08 20.02
C GLU A 495 0.34 2.27 18.87
N ASN A 496 -0.25 3.46 18.75
CA ASN A 496 -1.31 3.73 17.76
C ASN A 496 -0.90 4.76 16.69
N ASP A 497 0.35 5.21 16.73
CA ASP A 497 0.94 6.17 15.78
C ASP A 497 0.18 7.51 15.67
N PHE A 498 -0.55 7.90 16.72
CA PHE A 498 -1.26 9.19 16.78
C PHE A 498 -0.35 10.39 17.08
N GLY A 499 0.97 10.16 17.11
CA GLY A 499 1.97 11.17 17.45
C GLY A 499 1.82 11.69 18.88
N LEU A 500 1.72 13.01 19.03
CA LEU A 500 1.66 13.67 20.34
C LEU A 500 0.31 13.49 21.05
N VAL A 501 0.34 13.11 22.33
CA VAL A 501 -0.84 12.98 23.21
C VAL A 501 -0.84 14.07 24.26
N ALA A 502 -1.97 14.77 24.37
CA ALA A 502 -2.16 15.84 25.35
C ALA A 502 -3.19 15.48 26.41
N SER A 503 -3.00 16.05 27.60
CA SER A 503 -3.98 16.01 28.68
C SER A 503 -5.03 17.09 28.42
N ILE A 504 -6.28 16.68 28.16
CA ILE A 504 -7.39 17.59 27.93
C ILE A 504 -8.40 17.55 29.07
N LYS A 505 -9.06 18.67 29.31
CA LYS A 505 -10.11 18.80 30.32
C LYS A 505 -11.45 19.10 29.69
N LYS A 506 -12.40 18.20 29.92
CA LYS A 506 -13.81 18.32 29.54
C LYS A 506 -14.68 18.37 30.80
N GLY A 507 -15.10 19.58 31.19
CA GLY A 507 -15.83 19.82 32.43
C GLY A 507 -15.00 19.49 33.67
N ARG A 508 -15.26 18.34 34.30
CA ARG A 508 -14.51 17.84 35.48
C ARG A 508 -13.58 16.67 35.17
N ALA A 509 -13.69 16.08 33.98
CA ALA A 509 -12.84 14.96 33.57
C ALA A 509 -11.55 15.50 32.95
N ILE A 510 -10.44 14.82 33.24
CA ILE A 510 -9.16 14.96 32.55
C ILE A 510 -8.94 13.66 31.79
N LEU A 511 -8.61 13.76 30.52
CA LEU A 511 -8.48 12.65 29.59
C LEU A 511 -7.21 12.83 28.75
N SER A 512 -6.57 11.74 28.38
CA SER A 512 -5.52 11.71 27.36
C SER A 512 -6.18 11.76 25.98
N TYR A 513 -5.69 12.60 25.07
CA TYR A 513 -6.27 12.75 23.74
C TYR A 513 -5.21 13.12 22.69
N PRO A 514 -5.25 12.54 21.48
CA PRO A 514 -4.36 12.88 20.38
C PRO A 514 -4.41 14.37 20.06
N LEU A 515 -3.24 15.00 20.01
CA LEU A 515 -3.13 16.44 19.75
C LEU A 515 -3.55 16.78 18.31
N MET A 516 -3.32 15.87 17.36
CA MET A 516 -3.70 16.06 15.95
C MET A 516 -5.21 16.23 15.75
N GLU A 517 -6.03 15.67 16.65
CA GLU A 517 -7.49 15.78 16.58
C GLU A 517 -8.07 17.06 17.20
N LEU A 518 -7.22 17.95 17.72
CA LEU A 518 -7.65 19.16 18.39
C LEU A 518 -7.51 20.35 17.45
N MET A 519 -8.59 21.10 17.27
CA MET A 519 -8.59 22.37 16.55
C MET A 519 -8.53 23.55 17.51
N PRO A 520 -7.86 24.66 17.16
CA PRO A 520 -7.98 25.87 17.96
C PRO A 520 -9.43 26.37 17.94
N VAL A 521 -9.94 26.84 19.09
CA VAL A 521 -11.28 27.51 19.14
C VAL A 521 -11.28 28.78 18.28
N ASN A 522 -10.14 29.46 18.19
CA ASN A 522 -9.94 30.65 17.38
C ASN A 522 -8.54 30.62 16.75
N ASP A 523 -8.51 30.50 15.43
CA ASP A 523 -7.29 30.45 14.59
C ASP A 523 -6.45 31.74 14.66
N LYS A 524 -7.00 32.84 15.18
CA LYS A 524 -6.28 34.11 15.38
C LYS A 524 -5.65 34.24 16.76
N ASP A 525 -5.89 33.31 17.67
CA ASP A 525 -5.23 33.33 18.98
C ASP A 525 -3.79 32.83 18.83
N SER A 526 -2.83 33.71 19.08
CA SER A 526 -1.41 33.38 19.10
C SER A 526 -1.05 32.18 20.00
N LYS A 527 -1.84 31.92 21.06
CA LYS A 527 -1.63 30.77 21.95
C LYS A 527 -1.99 29.43 21.31
N ALA A 528 -2.83 29.47 20.28
CA ALA A 528 -3.31 28.29 19.57
C ALA A 528 -2.51 28.04 18.28
N GLN A 529 -1.56 28.93 17.93
CA GLN A 529 -0.67 28.78 16.78
C GLN A 529 0.18 27.49 16.82
N PRO A 530 0.75 27.07 17.97
CA PRO A 530 1.48 25.80 18.05
C PRO A 530 0.65 24.60 17.60
N LEU A 531 -0.63 24.57 17.96
CA LEU A 531 -1.55 23.51 17.57
C LEU A 531 -1.82 23.51 16.06
N LEU A 532 -1.97 24.69 15.45
CA LEU A 532 -2.10 24.80 13.98
C LEU A 532 -0.84 24.34 13.25
N ASP A 533 0.34 24.72 13.75
CA ASP A 533 1.62 24.36 13.16
C ASP A 533 1.86 22.84 13.26
N TYR A 534 1.58 22.25 14.44
CA TYR A 534 1.67 20.80 14.64
C TYR A 534 0.72 20.03 13.75
N ARG A 535 -0.54 20.47 13.65
CA ARG A 535 -1.52 19.80 12.80
C ARG A 535 -1.14 19.85 11.34
N TYR A 536 -0.69 21.00 10.87
CA TYR A 536 -0.24 21.11 9.49
C TYR A 536 0.95 20.18 9.20
N TRP A 537 1.85 20.00 10.17
CA TRP A 537 2.92 19.01 10.07
C TRP A 537 2.39 17.57 10.11
N ALA A 538 1.54 17.25 11.09
CA ALA A 538 0.99 15.92 11.31
C ALA A 538 0.20 15.46 10.09
N ASP A 539 -0.69 16.28 9.52
CA ASP A 539 -1.48 15.95 8.32
C ASP A 539 -0.63 15.60 7.08
N LEU A 540 0.69 15.88 7.09
CA LEU A 540 1.61 15.63 5.99
C LEU A 540 2.70 14.59 6.32
N MET A 541 2.92 14.27 7.59
CA MET A 541 4.08 13.50 8.06
C MET A 541 3.71 12.32 8.99
N LEU A 542 2.49 12.30 9.52
CA LEU A 542 1.86 11.19 10.25
C LEU A 542 0.65 10.72 9.44
#